data_AF-A0A934XRP2-F1
#
_entry.id   AF-A0A934XRP2-F1
#
_cell.length_a   1.000
_cell.length_b   1.000
_cell.length_c   1.000
_cell.angle_alpha   90.00
_cell.angle_beta   90.00
_cell.angle_gamma   90.00
#
_symmetry.space_group_name_H-M   'P 1'
#
loop_
_entity.id
_entity.type
_entity.pdbx_description
1 polymer ?
#
loop_
_entity_poly.entity_id
_entity_poly.type
_entity_poly.pdbx_seq_one_letter_code
_entity_poly.pdbx_strand_id
1 'polypeptide(L)'
;MPVEWATVMMNLANAYKNRIRGDRAENLEQAIAAYRQALEVMTRQAMPVEWATVMMNLANAYSDRIRGDRAENLEQAIAAYR
;
A
#
# COMPACT_ATOMS: atom_id res chain seq x y z
N MET A 1 6.99 18.63 7.03
CA MET A 1 7.27 18.45 5.60
C MET A 1 7.64 17.02 5.14
N PRO A 2 8.07 16.05 5.97
CA PRO A 2 8.13 14.63 5.57
C PRO A 2 6.76 13.92 5.69
N VAL A 3 5.98 14.26 6.71
CA VAL A 3 4.68 13.63 7.00
C VAL A 3 3.64 13.97 5.92
N GLU A 4 3.60 15.22 5.48
CA GLU A 4 2.67 15.66 4.43
C GLU A 4 2.98 14.94 3.11
N TRP A 5 4.26 14.74 2.79
CA TRP A 5 4.66 13.95 1.63
C TRP A 5 4.21 12.48 1.74
N ALA A 6 4.37 11.86 2.91
CA ALA A 6 3.89 10.50 3.15
C ALA A 6 2.37 10.38 3.04
N THR A 7 1.63 11.38 3.50
CA THR A 7 0.17 11.47 3.32
C THR A 7 -0.21 11.56 1.84
N VAL A 8 0.55 12.33 1.04
CA VAL A 8 0.34 12.38 -0.41
C VAL A 8 0.62 11.02 -1.05
N MET A 9 1.68 10.32 -0.65
CA MET A 9 1.97 8.98 -1.16
C MET A 9 0.88 7.97 -0.80
N MET A 10 0.35 8.00 0.43
CA MET A 10 -0.79 7.18 0.84
C MET A 10 -2.04 7.47 -0.02
N ASN A 11 -2.34 8.75 -0.27
CA ASN A 11 -3.49 9.14 -1.09
C ASN A 11 -3.30 8.75 -2.56
N LEU A 12 -2.10 8.88 -3.09
CA LEU A 12 -1.74 8.42 -4.43
C LEU A 12 -1.93 6.91 -4.57
N ALA A 13 -1.48 6.15 -3.57
CA ALA A 13 -1.67 4.70 -3.51
C ALA A 13 -3.16 4.31 -3.52
N ASN A 14 -3.98 4.99 -2.72
CA ASN A 14 -5.45 4.81 -2.73
C ASN A 14 -6.06 5.12 -4.10
N ALA A 15 -5.61 6.19 -4.75
CA ALA A 15 -6.09 6.57 -6.07
C ALA A 15 -5.78 5.48 -7.10
N TYR A 16 -4.55 4.95 -7.12
CA TYR A 16 -4.18 3.83 -7.99
C TYR A 16 -4.96 2.56 -7.66
N LYS A 17 -5.09 2.20 -6.37
CA LYS A 17 -5.87 1.04 -5.92
C LYS A 17 -7.34 1.12 -6.37
N ASN A 18 -7.93 2.31 -6.45
CA ASN A 18 -9.34 2.48 -6.86
C ASN A 18 -9.52 2.83 -8.34
N ARG A 19 -8.43 3.02 -9.09
CA ARG A 19 -8.48 3.43 -10.49
C ARG A 19 -9.05 2.32 -11.38
N ILE A 20 -10.16 2.63 -12.06
CA ILE A 20 -10.84 1.74 -13.01
C ILE A 20 -10.21 1.83 -14.42
N ARG A 21 -9.60 2.96 -14.77
CA ARG A 21 -8.98 3.18 -16.08
C ARG A 21 -7.54 2.65 -16.14
N GLY A 22 -7.16 2.04 -17.25
CA GLY A 22 -5.82 1.49 -17.47
C GLY A 22 -5.71 0.02 -17.05
N ASP A 23 -4.50 -0.54 -17.10
CA ASP A 23 -4.25 -1.93 -16.70
C ASP A 23 -4.40 -2.08 -15.18
N ARG A 24 -5.30 -2.96 -14.75
CA ARG A 24 -5.59 -3.17 -13.32
C ARG A 24 -4.38 -3.67 -12.56
N ALA A 25 -3.58 -4.54 -13.18
CA ALA A 25 -2.42 -5.12 -12.54
C ALA A 25 -1.34 -4.05 -12.30
N GLU A 26 -1.05 -3.23 -13.31
CA GLU A 26 -0.14 -2.09 -13.19
C GLU A 26 -0.60 -1.10 -12.13
N ASN A 27 -1.89 -0.75 -12.11
CA ASN A 27 -2.44 0.14 -11.08
C ASN A 27 -2.20 -0.41 -9.66
N LEU A 28 -2.32 -1.72 -9.46
CA LEU A 28 -2.05 -2.34 -8.15
C LEU A 28 -0.56 -2.31 -7.79
N GLU A 29 0.36 -2.51 -8.74
CA GLU A 29 1.80 -2.37 -8.48
C GLU A 29 2.16 -0.93 -8.09
N GLN A 30 1.61 0.06 -8.77
CA GLN A 30 1.82 1.48 -8.45
C GLN A 30 1.26 1.82 -7.06
N ALA A 31 0.11 1.26 -6.69
CA ALA A 31 -0.45 1.42 -5.35
C ALA A 31 0.49 0.83 -4.27
N ILE A 32 0.98 -0.40 -4.47
CA ILE A 32 1.91 -1.07 -3.56
C ILE A 32 3.19 -0.24 -3.39
N ALA A 33 3.77 0.26 -4.49
CA ALA A 33 4.97 1.08 -4.45
C ALA A 33 4.76 2.40 -3.68
N ALA A 34 3.61 3.06 -3.87
CA ALA A 34 3.29 4.30 -3.18
C ALA A 34 2.99 4.08 -1.68
N TYR A 35 2.33 2.98 -1.28
CA TYR A 35 2.19 2.64 0.14
C TYR A 35 3.54 2.37 0.80
N ARG A 36 4.45 1.66 0.13
CA ARG A 36 5.81 1.41 0.64
C ARG A 36 6.57 2.72 0.90
N GLN A 37 6.46 3.70 -0.01
CA GLN A 37 7.04 5.03 0.18
C GLN A 37 6.45 5.76 1.40
N ALA A 38 5.12 5.68 1.60
CA ALA A 38 4.49 6.28 2.79
C ALA A 38 5.02 5.67 4.10
N LEU A 39 5.30 4.35 4.12
CA LEU A 39 5.83 3.63 5.28
C LEU A 39 7.28 3.98 5.66
N GLU A 40 8.05 4.61 4.76
CA GLU A 40 9.38 5.12 5.10
C GLU A 40 9.32 6.26 6.14
N VAL A 41 8.20 6.98 6.19
CA VAL A 41 7.97 8.09 7.11
C VAL A 41 6.95 7.73 8.19
N MET A 42 5.83 7.13 7.80
CA MET A 42 4.78 6.67 8.70
C MET A 42 5.24 5.38 9.36
N THR A 43 6.01 5.47 10.44
CA THR A 43 6.54 4.32 11.16
C THR A 43 5.66 3.95 12.36
N ARG A 44 5.67 2.67 12.75
CA ARG A 44 4.93 2.18 13.92
C ARG A 44 5.24 2.94 15.22
N GLN A 45 6.48 3.39 15.39
CA GLN A 45 6.93 4.06 16.61
C GLN A 45 6.49 5.53 16.66
N ALA A 46 6.61 6.25 15.55
CA ALA A 46 6.29 7.68 15.50
C ALA A 46 4.80 7.95 15.27
N MET A 47 4.14 7.09 14.50
CA MET A 47 2.80 7.33 13.93
C MET A 47 2.01 6.00 13.88
N PRO A 48 1.71 5.38 15.04
CA PRO A 48 1.16 4.02 15.10
C PRO A 48 -0.18 3.87 14.38
N VAL A 49 -1.03 4.89 14.41
CA VAL A 49 -2.38 4.86 13.80
C VAL A 49 -2.28 4.99 12.28
N GLU A 50 -1.48 5.93 11.80
CA GLU A 50 -1.23 6.15 10.37
C GLU A 50 -0.49 4.96 9.76
N TRP A 51 0.53 4.44 10.44
CA TRP A 51 1.24 3.22 10.05
C TRP A 51 0.27 2.04 9.89
N ALA A 52 -0.60 1.79 10.89
CA ALA A 52 -1.57 0.71 10.82
C ALA A 52 -2.56 0.89 9.64
N THR A 53 -2.96 2.13 9.37
CA THR A 53 -3.82 2.47 8.23
C THR A 53 -3.15 2.16 6.89
N VAL A 54 -1.88 2.58 6.72
CA VAL A 54 -1.12 2.29 5.50
C VAL A 54 -0.87 0.80 5.34
N MET A 55 -0.51 0.10 6.42
CA MET A 55 -0.31 -1.35 6.44
C MET A 55 -1.58 -2.12 6.04
N MET A 56 -2.74 -1.76 6.59
CA MET A 56 -4.03 -2.35 6.20
C MET A 56 -4.34 -2.14 4.71
N ASN A 57 -4.06 -0.96 4.18
CA ASN A 57 -4.30 -0.66 2.77
C ASN A 57 -3.33 -1.38 1.84
N LEU A 58 -2.07 -1.53 2.26
CA LEU A 58 -1.05 -2.30 1.57
C LEU A 58 -1.41 -3.80 1.55
N ALA A 59 -1.89 -4.35 2.66
CA ALA A 59 -2.35 -5.72 2.76
C ALA A 59 -3.51 -6.01 1.78
N ASN A 60 -4.48 -5.09 1.71
CA ASN A 60 -5.55 -5.16 0.72
C ASN A 60 -5.02 -5.11 -0.72
N ALA A 61 -4.02 -4.26 -1.00
CA ALA A 61 -3.44 -4.17 -2.34
C ALA A 61 -2.72 -5.47 -2.75
N TYR A 62 -2.03 -6.15 -1.82
CA TYR A 62 -1.45 -7.47 -2.06
C TYR A 62 -2.53 -8.55 -2.26
N SER A 63 -3.60 -8.52 -1.47
CA SER A 63 -4.72 -9.45 -1.65
C SER A 63 -5.38 -9.31 -3.04
N ASP A 64 -5.47 -8.08 -3.55
CA ASP A 64 -6.04 -7.78 -4.87
C ASP A 64 -5.04 -8.00 -6.03
N ARG A 65 -3.74 -8.16 -5.72
CA ARG A 65 -2.64 -8.17 -6.69
C ARG A 65 -2.80 -9.30 -7.72
N ILE A 66 -2.70 -8.91 -9.00
CA ILE A 66 -2.87 -9.82 -10.14
C ILE A 66 -1.54 -10.42 -10.60
N ARG A 67 -0.44 -9.68 -10.47
CA ARG A 67 0.90 -10.15 -10.85
C ARG A 67 1.51 -11.01 -9.75
N GLY A 68 2.41 -11.91 -10.17
CA GLY A 68 3.13 -12.81 -9.27
C GLY A 68 2.31 -14.04 -8.87
N ASP A 69 2.90 -14.84 -7.98
CA ASP A 69 2.22 -16.01 -7.44
C ASP A 69 1.16 -15.61 -6.40
N ARG A 70 0.01 -16.28 -6.46
CA ARG A 70 -1.11 -15.92 -5.59
C ARG A 70 -0.85 -16.29 -4.12
N ALA A 71 -0.14 -17.38 -3.84
CA ALA A 71 0.19 -17.73 -2.47
C ALA A 71 1.19 -16.74 -1.89
N GLU A 72 2.21 -16.35 -2.66
CA GLU A 72 3.15 -15.30 -2.23
C GLU A 72 2.45 -13.97 -1.95
N ASN A 73 1.53 -13.54 -2.81
CA ASN A 73 0.75 -12.32 -2.60
C ASN A 73 -0.07 -12.37 -1.30
N LEU A 74 -0.64 -13.54 -0.97
CA LEU A 74 -1.37 -13.71 0.28
C LEU A 74 -0.45 -13.69 1.50
N GLU A 75 0.74 -14.28 1.42
CA GLU A 75 1.73 -14.20 2.50
C GLU A 75 2.17 -12.74 2.75
N GLN A 76 2.36 -11.96 1.69
CA GLN A 76 2.66 -10.53 1.81
C GLN A 76 1.50 -9.75 2.45
N ALA A 77 0.25 -10.07 2.10
CA ALA A 77 -0.93 -9.47 2.73
C ALA A 77 -1.01 -9.82 4.23
N ILE A 78 -0.77 -11.08 4.61
CA ILE A 78 -0.77 -11.53 5.99
C ILE A 78 0.36 -10.85 6.78
N ALA A 79 1.55 -10.75 6.21
CA ALA A 79 2.67 -10.05 6.83
C ALA A 79 2.35 -8.57 7.06
N ALA A 80 1.64 -7.93 6.12
CA ALA A 80 1.20 -6.54 6.25
C ALA A 80 0.08 -6.33 7.29
N TYR A 81 -0.57 -7.37 7.81
CA TYR A 81 -1.53 -7.26 8.92
C TYR A 81 -0.90 -7.46 10.31
N ARG A 82 0.38 -7.84 10.40
CA ARG A 82 1.10 -8.15 11.64
C ARG A 82 1.97 -6.97 12.10
#